data_AF-X5IDF8-F1
#
_entry.id   AF-X5IDF8-F1
#
_cell.length_a   1.000
_cell.length_b   1.000
_cell.length_c   1.000
_cell.angle_alpha   90.00
_cell.angle_beta   90.00
_cell.angle_gamma   90.00
#
_symmetry.space_group_name_H-M   'P 1'
#
loop_
_entity.id
_entity.type
_entity.pdbx_description
1 polymer ?
#
loop_
_entity_poly.entity_id
_entity_poly.type
_entity_poly.pdbx_seq_one_letter_code
_entity_poly.pdbx_strand_id
1 'polypeptide(L)'
;HGMSGSCTVKTCWMRLPSFRVIGDNLKDRFDGASRVMVSNAGNQRAGNNAHSHHGYNAAVSNLGNSIHSNHAGADRGHGKKKKHKYGFQLKPYNPEHKPPGVKDLVYWEPSPGFCEKNPKLGIEGTYGRFCNDTSIGVDGCDLMCCGRGYLTKEIVVVERCACTFH
;
A
#
# COMPACT_ATOMS: atom_id res chain seq x y z
N HIS A 1 -16.92 7.23 35.89
CA HIS A 1 -16.84 6.05 36.75
C HIS A 1 -17.91 6.13 37.83
N GLY A 2 -18.60 5.02 38.10
CA GLY A 2 -19.56 4.89 39.20
C GLY A 2 -18.88 4.42 40.50
N MET A 3 -19.67 4.25 41.56
CA MET A 3 -19.22 3.79 42.88
C MET A 3 -18.46 2.46 42.77
N SER A 4 -17.34 2.33 43.51
CA SER A 4 -16.47 1.15 43.53
C SER A 4 -15.93 0.71 42.15
N GLY A 5 -15.74 1.66 41.22
CA GLY A 5 -15.29 1.34 39.86
C GLY A 5 -16.38 0.75 38.97
N SER A 6 -17.65 0.76 39.42
CA SER A 6 -18.76 0.30 38.60
C SER A 6 -18.92 1.16 37.33
N CYS A 7 -19.39 0.51 36.28
CA CYS A 7 -19.58 1.10 34.97
C CYS A 7 -20.98 1.74 34.78
N THR A 8 -21.66 2.10 35.88
CA THR A 8 -23.02 2.70 35.86
C THR A 8 -23.05 4.07 35.18
N VAL A 9 -21.98 4.86 35.31
CA VAL A 9 -21.74 6.09 34.53
C VAL A 9 -20.40 5.97 33.80
N LYS A 10 -20.46 5.99 32.46
CA LYS A 10 -19.32 5.90 31.55
C LYS A 10 -19.08 7.23 30.85
N THR A 11 -17.81 7.63 30.80
CA THR A 11 -17.35 8.70 29.92
C THR A 11 -16.54 8.04 28.82
N CYS A 12 -16.92 8.28 27.57
CA CYS A 12 -16.26 7.69 26.41
C CYS A 12 -15.59 8.78 25.58
N TRP A 13 -14.45 8.47 24.99
CA TRP A 13 -13.79 9.30 23.98
C TRP A 13 -13.26 8.40 22.86
N MET A 14 -13.13 8.97 21.67
CA MET A 14 -12.52 8.27 20.55
C MET A 14 -11.03 8.06 20.82
N ARG A 15 -10.54 6.85 20.57
CA ARG A 15 -9.13 6.50 20.71
C ARG A 15 -8.69 5.67 19.52
N LEU A 16 -7.47 5.93 19.06
CA LEU A 16 -6.85 5.12 18.02
C LEU A 16 -6.50 3.73 18.57
N PRO A 17 -6.66 2.67 17.76
CA PRO A 17 -6.17 1.34 18.12
C PRO A 17 -4.64 1.34 18.20
N SER A 18 -4.08 0.26 18.74
CA SER A 18 -2.63 0.07 18.66
C SER A 18 -2.18 -0.02 17.20
N PHE A 19 -0.96 0.45 16.92
CA PHE A 19 -0.45 0.45 15.56
C PHE A 19 -0.29 -0.97 14.97
N ARG A 20 -0.13 -2.00 15.81
CA ARG A 20 -0.11 -3.40 15.37
C ARG A 20 -1.39 -3.77 14.61
N VAL A 21 -2.55 -3.42 15.16
CA VAL A 21 -3.87 -3.66 14.53
C VAL A 21 -3.97 -2.96 13.17
N ILE A 22 -3.38 -1.77 13.04
CA ILE A 22 -3.34 -1.03 11.78
C ILE A 22 -2.41 -1.75 10.79
N GLY A 23 -1.24 -2.20 11.24
CA GLY A 23 -0.29 -2.97 10.46
C GLY A 23 -0.88 -4.26 9.92
N ASP A 24 -1.57 -5.03 10.76
CA ASP A 24 -2.24 -6.27 10.39
C ASP A 24 -3.32 -6.00 9.32
N ASN A 25 -4.15 -4.97 9.51
CA ASN A 25 -5.17 -4.62 8.52
C ASN A 25 -4.57 -4.22 7.17
N LEU A 26 -3.44 -3.50 7.17
CA LEU A 26 -2.75 -3.12 5.95
C LEU A 26 -2.03 -4.30 5.31
N LYS A 27 -1.51 -5.24 6.11
CA LYS A 27 -0.89 -6.47 5.61
C LYS A 27 -1.90 -7.35 4.88
N ASP A 28 -3.11 -7.50 5.41
CA ASP A 28 -4.21 -8.21 4.73
C ASP A 28 -4.54 -7.57 3.38
N ARG A 29 -4.58 -6.23 3.32
CA ARG A 29 -4.82 -5.49 2.07
C ARG A 29 -3.65 -5.58 1.10
N PHE A 30 -2.43 -5.74 1.60
CA PHE A 30 -1.25 -5.95 0.77
C PHE A 30 -1.29 -7.33 0.11
N ASP A 31 -1.67 -8.37 0.84
CA ASP A 31 -1.81 -9.73 0.30
C ASP A 31 -2.96 -9.84 -0.71
N GLY A 32 -4.01 -9.03 -0.54
CA GLY A 32 -5.14 -8.91 -1.48
C GLY A 32 -5.03 -7.77 -2.49
N ALA A 33 -3.86 -7.15 -2.67
CA ALA A 33 -3.73 -5.97 -3.52
C ALA A 33 -4.08 -6.27 -4.98
N SER A 34 -4.80 -5.35 -5.63
CA SER A 34 -5.28 -5.55 -7.00
C SER A 34 -4.32 -4.99 -8.04
N ARG A 35 -3.99 -5.80 -9.06
CA ARG A 35 -3.23 -5.32 -10.22
C ARG A 35 -4.12 -4.47 -11.13
N VAL A 36 -3.68 -3.26 -11.44
CA VAL A 36 -4.38 -2.31 -12.30
C VAL A 36 -3.55 -1.95 -13.53
N MET A 37 -4.23 -1.59 -14.62
CA MET A 37 -3.61 -1.00 -15.79
C MET A 37 -3.80 0.52 -15.79
N VAL A 38 -2.74 1.25 -16.13
CA VAL A 38 -2.83 2.69 -16.37
C VAL A 38 -3.54 2.88 -17.69
N SER A 39 -4.85 3.13 -17.62
CA SER A 39 -5.58 3.59 -18.80
C SER A 39 -5.19 5.04 -19.04
N ASN A 40 -4.26 5.27 -19.96
CA ASN A 40 -4.09 6.58 -20.60
C ASN A 40 -5.30 6.84 -21.50
N ALA A 41 -6.50 6.86 -20.90
CA ALA A 41 -7.68 7.44 -21.53
C ALA A 41 -7.51 8.96 -21.45
N GLY A 42 -6.46 9.45 -22.09
CA GLY A 42 -6.44 10.81 -22.60
C GLY A 42 -7.67 10.91 -23.49
N ASN A 43 -8.73 11.46 -22.92
CA ASN A 43 -9.82 12.15 -23.57
C ASN A 43 -9.90 11.82 -25.07
N GLN A 44 -10.33 10.60 -25.43
CA GLN A 44 -10.64 10.25 -26.81
C GLN A 44 -11.93 11.00 -27.19
N ARG A 45 -11.81 12.31 -27.35
CA ARG A 45 -12.62 13.07 -28.27
C ARG A 45 -11.94 12.98 -29.63
N ALA A 46 -11.86 11.76 -30.15
CA ALA A 46 -11.80 11.54 -31.59
C ALA A 46 -13.20 11.85 -32.15
N GLY A 47 -13.54 13.13 -32.15
CA GLY A 47 -14.58 13.68 -33.01
C GLY A 47 -13.85 14.37 -34.13
N ASN A 48 -13.74 13.69 -35.28
CA ASN A 48 -13.24 14.29 -36.50
C ASN A 48 -14.06 15.55 -36.79
N ASN A 49 -13.40 16.70 -36.77
CA ASN A 49 -13.70 17.81 -37.66
C ASN A 49 -12.39 18.57 -37.85
N ALA A 50 -11.78 18.34 -39.01
CA ALA A 50 -10.72 19.18 -39.52
C ALA A 50 -11.25 20.61 -39.61
N HIS A 51 -10.55 21.58 -39.03
CA HIS A 51 -10.24 22.85 -39.70
C HIS A 51 -9.05 23.53 -39.01
N SER A 52 -8.06 23.78 -39.87
CA SER A 52 -6.83 24.55 -39.68
C SER A 52 -7.07 25.92 -39.01
N HIS A 53 -6.19 26.33 -38.09
CA HIS A 53 -5.28 27.47 -38.29
C HIS A 53 -4.52 27.85 -37.00
N HIS A 54 -3.24 28.19 -37.19
CA HIS A 54 -2.40 29.12 -36.41
C HIS A 54 -1.79 28.71 -35.06
N GLY A 55 -0.46 28.89 -34.97
CA GLY A 55 0.17 29.54 -33.81
C GLY A 55 1.20 28.73 -33.03
N TYR A 56 2.45 28.84 -33.46
CA TYR A 56 3.67 28.84 -32.66
C TYR A 56 3.47 29.22 -31.17
N ASN A 57 3.90 28.34 -30.26
CA ASN A 57 4.85 28.65 -29.17
C ASN A 57 5.08 27.39 -28.31
N ALA A 58 6.35 27.00 -28.20
CA ALA A 58 6.81 25.97 -27.30
C ALA A 58 6.70 26.48 -25.85
N ALA A 59 5.78 25.90 -25.07
CA ALA A 59 5.75 26.07 -23.62
C ALA A 59 6.35 24.81 -22.98
N VAL A 60 7.62 24.92 -22.59
CA VAL A 60 8.29 24.01 -21.66
C VAL A 60 7.47 23.98 -20.37
N SER A 61 6.84 22.85 -20.04
CA SER A 61 6.16 22.65 -18.76
C SER A 61 7.04 21.86 -17.82
N ASN A 62 7.62 22.58 -16.86
CA ASN A 62 8.23 22.05 -15.64
C ASN A 62 7.30 21.03 -14.97
N LEU A 63 7.80 19.81 -14.79
CA LEU A 63 7.18 18.77 -13.97
C LEU A 63 7.42 19.09 -12.49
N GLY A 64 6.67 20.04 -11.95
CA GLY A 64 6.57 20.29 -10.52
C GLY A 64 5.31 19.67 -9.95
N ASN A 65 5.43 18.51 -9.29
CA ASN A 65 4.33 17.90 -8.53
C ASN A 65 4.25 18.52 -7.13
N SER A 66 3.36 19.48 -6.92
CA SER A 66 3.02 19.98 -5.58
C SER A 66 1.67 19.42 -5.12
N ILE A 67 1.74 18.51 -4.14
CA ILE A 67 0.57 17.95 -3.45
C ILE A 67 0.20 18.91 -2.32
N HIS A 68 -0.64 19.90 -2.60
CA HIS A 68 -1.37 20.64 -1.57
C HIS A 68 -2.86 20.37 -1.72
N SER A 69 -3.39 19.59 -0.78
CA SER A 69 -4.82 19.39 -0.59
C SER A 69 -5.31 20.43 0.42
N ASN A 70 -5.80 21.58 -0.05
CA ASN A 70 -6.45 22.53 0.85
C ASN A 70 -7.88 22.05 1.13
N HIS A 71 -8.10 21.64 2.38
CA HIS A 71 -9.41 21.51 2.99
C HIS A 71 -9.85 22.91 3.45
N ALA A 72 -10.82 23.52 2.79
CA ALA A 72 -11.60 24.65 3.33
C ALA A 72 -12.99 24.65 2.70
N GLY A 73 -14.01 24.58 3.55
CA GLY A 73 -15.41 24.56 3.15
C GLY A 73 -15.91 25.91 2.66
N ALA A 74 -16.95 25.89 1.84
CA ALA A 74 -17.98 26.93 1.74
C ALA A 74 -19.06 26.48 0.74
N ASP A 75 -20.27 26.37 1.27
CA ASP A 75 -21.53 26.84 0.71
C ASP A 75 -22.16 26.26 -0.57
N ARG A 76 -23.48 26.40 -0.52
CA ARG A 76 -24.55 25.98 -1.40
C ARG A 76 -24.37 26.52 -2.82
N GLY A 77 -24.56 25.62 -3.79
CA GLY A 77 -24.75 25.99 -5.18
C GLY A 77 -24.75 24.75 -6.06
N HIS A 78 -25.77 24.62 -6.91
CA HIS A 78 -25.89 23.58 -7.93
C HIS A 78 -24.57 23.45 -8.73
N GLY A 79 -23.75 22.48 -8.36
CA GLY A 79 -22.38 22.34 -8.83
C GLY A 79 -22.13 20.95 -9.39
N LYS A 80 -21.91 20.91 -10.70
CA LYS A 80 -21.48 19.75 -11.50
C LYS A 80 -20.54 18.84 -10.70
N LYS A 81 -20.89 17.55 -10.57
CA LYS A 81 -20.05 16.50 -9.95
C LYS A 81 -18.60 16.71 -10.41
N LYS A 82 -17.69 17.00 -9.46
CA LYS A 82 -16.26 17.20 -9.74
C LYS A 82 -15.74 15.95 -10.43
N LYS A 83 -15.66 15.98 -11.77
CA LYS A 83 -14.99 14.96 -12.56
C LYS A 83 -13.55 14.90 -12.07
N HIS A 84 -13.08 13.69 -11.77
CA HIS A 84 -11.70 13.45 -11.37
C HIS A 84 -10.77 14.18 -12.35
N LYS A 85 -10.08 15.22 -11.85
CA LYS A 85 -9.24 16.14 -12.64
C LYS A 85 -8.02 15.43 -13.25
N TYR A 86 -7.74 14.21 -12.81
CA TYR A 86 -6.74 13.32 -13.38
C TYR A 86 -7.48 12.22 -14.14
N GLY A 87 -7.46 12.29 -15.47
CA GLY A 87 -8.25 11.45 -16.38
C GLY A 87 -7.79 10.01 -16.54
N PHE A 88 -6.94 9.49 -15.63
CA PHE A 88 -6.59 8.08 -15.64
C PHE A 88 -7.54 7.32 -14.70
N GLN A 89 -8.41 6.49 -15.29
CA GLN A 89 -9.20 5.55 -14.52
C GLN A 89 -8.41 4.25 -14.39
N LEU A 90 -8.02 3.90 -13.17
CA LEU A 90 -7.40 2.61 -12.90
C LEU A 90 -8.42 1.52 -13.20
N LYS A 91 -8.13 0.70 -14.21
CA LYS A 91 -8.95 -0.46 -14.55
C LYS A 91 -8.27 -1.71 -14.01
N PRO A 92 -9.03 -2.69 -13.49
CA PRO A 92 -8.47 -4.00 -13.16
C PRO A 92 -7.72 -4.58 -14.36
N TYR A 93 -6.57 -5.20 -14.11
CA TYR A 93 -5.82 -5.89 -15.17
C TYR A 93 -6.62 -7.08 -15.74
N ASN A 94 -7.33 -7.81 -14.88
CA ASN A 94 -8.30 -8.84 -15.27
C ASN A 94 -9.74 -8.29 -15.15
N PRO A 95 -10.53 -8.23 -16.24
CA PRO A 95 -11.91 -7.74 -16.21
C PRO A 95 -12.87 -8.55 -15.32
N GLU A 96 -12.56 -9.82 -15.03
CA GLU A 96 -13.38 -10.68 -14.15
C GLU A 96 -13.15 -10.40 -12.66
N HIS A 97 -12.10 -9.65 -12.32
CA HIS A 97 -11.84 -9.29 -10.93
C HIS A 97 -12.66 -8.07 -10.52
N LYS A 98 -13.12 -8.09 -9.26
CA LYS A 98 -13.83 -6.96 -8.67
C LYS A 98 -12.95 -5.70 -8.73
N PRO A 99 -13.48 -4.56 -9.19
CA PRO A 99 -12.76 -3.30 -9.14
C PRO A 99 -12.36 -2.94 -7.70
N PRO A 100 -11.15 -2.39 -7.49
CA PRO A 100 -10.68 -2.03 -6.15
C PRO A 100 -11.53 -0.90 -5.57
N GLY A 101 -11.84 -1.00 -4.29
CA GLY A 101 -12.51 0.03 -3.51
C GLY A 101 -11.55 1.11 -3.01
N VAL A 102 -12.10 2.17 -2.40
CA VAL A 102 -11.31 3.32 -1.88
C VAL A 102 -10.34 2.97 -0.74
N LYS A 103 -10.50 1.81 -0.12
CA LYS A 103 -9.63 1.33 0.97
C LYS A 103 -8.63 0.27 0.49
N ASP A 104 -8.73 -0.19 -0.75
CA ASP A 104 -7.93 -1.32 -1.24
C ASP A 104 -6.59 -0.83 -1.79
N LEU A 105 -5.56 -1.65 -1.64
CA LEU A 105 -4.24 -1.37 -2.21
C LEU A 105 -4.19 -1.84 -3.67
N VAL A 106 -3.51 -1.06 -4.51
CA VAL A 106 -3.39 -1.33 -5.94
C VAL A 106 -1.93 -1.21 -6.38
N TYR A 107 -1.54 -1.99 -7.39
CA TYR A 107 -0.22 -1.94 -8.02
C TYR A 107 -0.35 -2.11 -9.54
N TRP A 108 0.58 -1.58 -10.33
CA TRP A 108 0.58 -1.74 -11.80
C TRP A 108 1.74 -2.60 -12.30
N GLU A 109 2.92 -2.42 -11.72
CA GLU A 109 4.15 -3.17 -12.02
C GLU A 109 4.32 -4.38 -11.10
N PRO A 110 4.66 -5.57 -11.64
CA PRO A 110 5.01 -6.72 -10.83
C PRO A 110 6.22 -6.45 -9.95
N SER A 111 6.22 -7.05 -8.74
CA SER A 111 7.38 -6.98 -7.85
C SER A 111 8.60 -7.68 -8.46
N PRO A 112 9.81 -7.13 -8.28
CA PRO A 112 11.04 -7.81 -8.68
C PRO A 112 11.30 -9.05 -7.81
N GLY A 113 12.27 -9.88 -8.21
CA GLY A 113 12.78 -10.95 -7.36
C GLY A 113 13.66 -10.39 -6.22
N PHE A 114 13.41 -10.82 -4.99
CA PHE A 114 14.14 -10.35 -3.79
C PHE A 114 15.22 -11.32 -3.29
N CYS A 115 15.38 -12.48 -3.94
CA CYS A 115 16.30 -13.54 -3.52
C CYS A 115 17.78 -13.15 -3.66
N GLU A 116 18.13 -12.52 -4.78
CA GLU A 116 19.50 -12.15 -5.15
C GLU A 116 19.73 -10.66 -4.95
N LYS A 117 20.96 -10.30 -4.60
CA LYS A 117 21.35 -8.91 -4.42
C LYS A 117 21.29 -8.16 -5.75
N ASN A 118 20.54 -7.08 -5.80
CA ASN A 118 20.48 -6.16 -6.92
C ASN A 118 20.60 -4.70 -6.43
N PRO A 119 21.82 -4.14 -6.41
CA PRO A 119 22.07 -2.77 -5.93
C PRO A 119 21.32 -1.70 -6.72
N LYS A 120 21.01 -1.94 -8.00
CA LYS A 120 20.29 -0.97 -8.86
C LYS A 120 18.85 -0.76 -8.40
N LEU A 121 18.25 -1.78 -7.76
CA LEU A 121 16.88 -1.74 -7.24
C LEU A 121 16.86 -1.63 -5.71
N GLY A 122 18.01 -1.46 -5.04
CA GLY A 122 18.10 -1.44 -3.58
C GLY A 122 17.77 -2.77 -2.91
N ILE A 123 17.90 -3.89 -3.62
CA ILE A 123 17.59 -5.22 -3.12
C ILE A 123 18.88 -5.83 -2.57
N GLU A 124 18.93 -6.14 -1.27
CA GLU A 124 20.12 -6.73 -0.65
C GLU A 124 20.21 -8.26 -0.82
N GLY A 125 19.13 -8.91 -1.24
CA GLY A 125 19.03 -10.37 -1.32
C GLY A 125 18.62 -11.01 0.02
N THR A 126 18.47 -12.34 0.02
CA THR A 126 18.05 -13.10 1.22
C THR A 126 19.16 -13.91 1.89
N TYR A 127 20.40 -13.82 1.41
CA TYR A 127 21.54 -14.52 2.01
C TYR A 127 21.79 -14.08 3.45
N GLY A 128 22.10 -15.04 4.32
CA GLY A 128 22.41 -14.80 5.73
C GLY A 128 21.22 -14.42 6.61
N ARG A 129 19.99 -14.41 6.07
CA ARG A 129 18.78 -14.20 6.87
C ARG A 129 18.39 -15.48 7.61
N PHE A 130 17.89 -15.32 8.83
CA PHE A 130 17.28 -16.42 9.58
C PHE A 130 15.97 -16.85 8.92
N CYS A 131 15.74 -18.16 8.89
CA CYS A 131 14.51 -18.76 8.42
C CYS A 131 14.00 -19.79 9.45
N ASN A 132 12.73 -20.14 9.34
CA ASN A 132 12.07 -21.13 10.17
C ASN A 132 11.83 -22.41 9.33
N ASP A 133 12.48 -23.50 9.69
CA ASP A 133 12.38 -24.77 8.95
C ASP A 133 10.98 -25.40 9.02
N THR A 134 10.25 -25.17 10.12
CA THR A 134 8.91 -25.71 10.30
C THR A 134 7.80 -24.90 9.62
N SER A 135 8.11 -23.69 9.14
CA SER A 135 7.11 -22.81 8.53
C SER A 135 6.99 -23.07 7.03
N ILE A 136 5.74 -23.17 6.55
CA ILE A 136 5.41 -23.17 5.12
C ILE A 136 5.23 -21.75 4.56
N GLY A 137 5.27 -20.74 5.43
CA GLY A 137 5.03 -19.35 5.09
C GLY A 137 6.25 -18.63 4.53
N VAL A 138 6.13 -17.31 4.38
CA VAL A 138 7.22 -16.46 3.88
C VAL A 138 8.45 -16.42 4.77
N ASP A 139 8.35 -16.86 6.03
CA ASP A 139 9.46 -17.07 6.97
C ASP A 139 10.07 -18.47 6.89
N GLY A 140 9.42 -19.37 6.14
CA GLY A 140 9.86 -20.72 5.85
C GLY A 140 11.19 -20.76 5.12
N CYS A 141 12.05 -21.73 5.43
CA CYS A 141 13.37 -21.82 4.79
C CYS A 141 13.28 -22.05 3.27
N ASP A 142 12.28 -22.77 2.78
CA ASP A 142 12.06 -22.97 1.33
C ASP A 142 11.87 -21.65 0.57
N LEU A 143 11.06 -20.74 1.14
CA LEU A 143 10.74 -19.44 0.54
C LEU A 143 11.80 -18.37 0.85
N MET A 144 12.28 -18.29 2.10
CA MET A 144 13.29 -17.32 2.52
C MET A 144 14.64 -17.55 1.84
N CYS A 145 15.05 -18.82 1.71
CA CYS A 145 16.31 -19.19 1.08
C CYS A 145 16.18 -19.46 -0.42
N CYS A 146 14.97 -19.32 -0.98
CA CYS A 146 14.68 -19.48 -2.40
C CYS A 146 15.17 -20.83 -2.96
N GLY A 147 14.98 -21.92 -2.21
CA GLY A 147 15.39 -23.27 -2.58
C GLY A 147 16.91 -23.54 -2.59
N ARG A 148 17.75 -22.59 -2.17
CA ARG A 148 19.23 -22.77 -2.12
C ARG A 148 19.71 -23.64 -0.95
N GLY A 149 18.79 -24.13 -0.12
CA GLY A 149 19.09 -24.77 1.16
C GLY A 149 19.42 -23.76 2.26
N TYR A 150 19.61 -24.27 3.48
CA TYR A 150 19.89 -23.49 4.67
C TYR A 150 20.86 -24.24 5.58
N LEU A 151 21.51 -23.50 6.49
CA LEU A 151 22.41 -24.05 7.49
C LEU A 151 21.73 -23.96 8.86
N THR A 152 21.60 -25.10 9.53
CA THR A 152 21.11 -25.14 10.91
C THR A 152 22.27 -24.92 11.87
N LYS A 153 22.06 -24.04 12.87
CA LYS A 153 23.03 -23.76 13.92
C LYS A 153 22.33 -23.77 15.28
N GLU A 154 22.87 -24.54 16.22
CA GLU A 154 22.45 -24.48 17.62
C GLU A 154 23.21 -23.35 18.33
N ILE A 155 22.47 -22.46 19.00
CA ILE A 155 23.03 -21.34 19.76
C ILE A 155 22.54 -21.40 21.20
N VAL A 156 23.43 -21.15 22.16
CA VAL A 156 23.05 -21.01 23.56
C VAL A 156 22.52 -19.60 23.79
N VAL A 157 21.25 -19.47 24.15
CA VAL A 157 20.59 -18.20 24.44
C VAL A 157 20.47 -18.02 25.95
N VAL A 158 20.92 -16.87 26.46
CA VAL A 158 20.77 -16.51 27.87
C VAL A 158 19.47 -15.72 28.03
N GLU A 159 18.56 -16.24 28.83
CA GLU A 159 17.29 -15.58 29.16
C GLU A 159 17.12 -15.41 30.68
N ARG A 160 16.21 -14.51 31.08
CA ARG A 160 15.87 -14.35 32.50
C ARG A 160 14.97 -15.49 32.92
N CYS A 161 15.40 -16.28 33.90
CA CYS A 161 14.64 -17.39 34.47
C CYS A 161 14.55 -17.26 36.01
N ALA A 162 13.66 -18.03 36.64
CA ALA A 162 13.44 -18.05 38.09
C ALA A 162 13.11 -16.68 38.73
N CYS A 163 12.34 -15.84 38.03
CA CYS A 163 11.91 -14.53 38.54
C CYS A 163 10.97 -14.69 39.76
N THR A 164 11.28 -14.03 40.88
CA THR A 164 10.41 -13.91 42.05
C THR A 164 9.82 -12.51 42.15
N PHE A 165 8.56 -12.40 42.58
CA PHE A 165 7.92 -11.13 42.93
C PHE A 165 7.97 -10.95 44.45
N HIS A 166 8.41 -9.77 44.91
CA HIS A 166 8.39 -9.35 46.30
C HIS A 166 7.34 -8.26 46.52
#